data_AF-A0A0N1H7X8-F1
#
_entry.id   AF-A0A0N1H7X8-F1
#
_cell.length_a   1.000
_cell.length_b   1.000
_cell.length_c   1.000
_cell.angle_alpha   90.00
_cell.angle_beta   90.00
_cell.angle_gamma   90.00
#
_symmetry.space_group_name_H-M   'P 1'
#
loop_
_entity.id
_entity.type
_entity.pdbx_description
1 polymer ?
#
loop_
_entity_poly.entity_id
_entity_poly.type
_entity_poly.pdbx_seq_one_letter_code
_entity_poly.pdbx_strand_id
1 'polypeptide(L)'
;MSFATFFSTLYNYLVNEVLAGYYNLHFRRTRSQPKLRPLPPHISRHFIPSLSSAEGRLGQDYRLELLVCSASNPDPDAYPILFQHGVFGHASVWLEWMTCLRAHNYSGTTYALSLRGHGASWLPSSWFGMVWGVTHQDMCDDLLAGINAVRAFESGRPPVLVGHSAGGELVHPRTDRKYSSLRRRPIFDNWARMDPLVNLRLVLHALHPKSNISTPELMRKAYFGLDTKLEDVEEFGRWAPDYEAMRWPFATLGRKDGTGVLRRTEAADVVPNITDDGGR
;
A
#
# COMPACT_ATOMS: atom_id res chain seq x y z
N MET A 1 18.72 -23.26 27.57
CA MET A 1 17.28 -22.95 27.72
C MET A 1 16.65 -24.11 28.46
N SER A 2 15.88 -23.88 29.52
CA SER A 2 15.25 -25.00 30.26
C SER A 2 14.10 -25.60 29.45
N PHE A 3 13.79 -26.89 29.68
CA PHE A 3 12.66 -27.57 29.03
C PHE A 3 11.35 -26.80 29.27
N ALA A 4 11.09 -26.36 30.51
CA ALA A 4 9.91 -25.57 30.86
C ALA A 4 9.84 -24.23 30.09
N THR A 5 10.98 -23.54 29.93
CA THR A 5 11.05 -22.28 29.16
C THR A 5 10.74 -22.51 27.68
N PHE A 6 11.17 -23.64 27.11
CA PHE A 6 10.86 -23.99 25.73
C PHE A 6 9.35 -24.22 25.51
N PHE A 7 8.70 -25.02 26.37
CA PHE A 7 7.25 -25.28 26.25
C PHE A 7 6.42 -24.02 26.45
N SER A 8 6.77 -23.17 27.41
CA SER A 8 6.07 -21.89 27.62
C SER A 8 6.21 -20.97 26.40
N THR A 9 7.42 -20.87 25.81
CA THR A 9 7.65 -20.08 24.59
C THR A 9 6.83 -20.61 23.41
N LEU A 10 6.84 -21.93 23.20
CA LEU A 10 6.11 -22.57 22.11
C LEU A 10 4.59 -22.43 22.29
N TYR A 11 4.08 -22.61 23.51
CA TYR A 11 2.66 -22.43 23.83
C TYR A 11 2.22 -20.98 23.55
N ASN A 12 2.96 -20.00 24.06
CA ASN A 12 2.66 -18.59 23.82
C ASN A 12 2.67 -18.25 22.33
N TYR A 13 3.62 -18.80 21.56
CA TYR A 13 3.66 -18.63 20.12
C TYR A 13 2.42 -19.22 19.42
N LEU A 14 2.07 -20.48 19.73
CA LEU A 14 0.93 -21.16 19.10
C LEU A 14 -0.40 -20.48 19.45
N VAL A 15 -0.58 -20.05 20.70
CA VAL A 15 -1.82 -19.42 21.14
C VAL A 15 -1.92 -17.97 20.64
N ASN A 16 -0.91 -17.15 20.91
CA ASN A 16 -1.01 -15.70 20.69
C ASN A 16 -0.71 -15.30 19.25
N GLU A 17 0.23 -15.97 18.56
CA GLU A 17 0.65 -15.56 17.22
C GLU A 17 -0.03 -16.39 16.12
N VAL A 18 -0.29 -17.68 16.36
CA VAL A 18 -0.92 -18.56 15.37
C VAL A 18 -2.45 -18.58 15.53
N LEU A 19 -2.97 -18.99 16.69
CA LEU A 19 -4.43 -19.12 16.88
C LEU A 19 -5.13 -17.76 16.89
N ALA A 20 -4.69 -16.81 17.73
CA ALA A 20 -5.30 -15.47 17.74
C ALA A 20 -5.12 -14.76 16.39
N GLY A 21 -3.93 -14.89 15.77
CA GLY A 21 -3.68 -14.41 14.43
C GLY A 21 -4.67 -14.97 13.40
N TYR A 22 -4.97 -16.28 13.44
CA TYR A 22 -5.91 -16.92 12.52
C TYR A 22 -7.33 -16.34 12.64
N TYR A 23 -7.80 -16.03 13.85
CA TYR A 23 -9.12 -15.41 14.05
C TYR A 23 -9.19 -13.95 13.55
N ASN A 24 -8.04 -13.28 13.44
CA ASN A 24 -7.93 -11.95 12.82
C ASN A 24 -7.76 -12.02 11.29
N LEU A 25 -7.63 -13.23 10.73
CA LEU A 25 -7.64 -13.41 9.29
C LEU A 25 -9.07 -13.51 8.79
N HIS A 26 -9.31 -12.79 7.72
CA HIS A 26 -10.57 -12.87 7.02
C HIS A 26 -10.31 -13.64 5.71
N PHE A 27 -11.29 -14.40 5.20
CA PHE A 27 -11.15 -15.09 3.90
C PHE A 27 -12.32 -14.78 2.96
N ARG A 28 -13.21 -13.90 3.41
CA ARG A 28 -14.39 -13.43 2.69
C ARG A 28 -14.49 -11.93 2.87
N ARG A 29 -15.08 -11.22 1.90
CA ARG A 29 -15.36 -9.81 2.07
C ARG A 29 -16.13 -9.60 3.38
N THR A 30 -15.48 -8.98 4.35
CA THR A 30 -16.04 -8.73 5.69
C THR A 30 -17.02 -7.57 5.65
N ARG A 31 -16.87 -6.66 4.69
CA ARG A 31 -17.65 -5.42 4.60
C ARG A 31 -18.10 -5.14 3.17
N SER A 32 -19.41 -4.91 3.03
CA SER A 32 -19.98 -4.32 1.82
C SER A 32 -19.59 -2.85 1.65
N GLN A 33 -19.17 -2.18 2.72
CA GLN A 33 -18.93 -0.72 2.76
C GLN A 33 -17.44 -0.34 2.82
N PRO A 34 -17.04 0.80 2.21
CA PRO A 34 -15.67 1.35 2.29
C PRO A 34 -15.23 1.67 3.73
N LYS A 35 -13.91 1.56 4.03
CA LYS A 35 -13.35 1.98 5.33
C LYS A 35 -13.15 3.50 5.35
N LEU A 36 -14.18 4.24 5.76
CA LEU A 36 -14.16 5.71 5.85
C LEU A 36 -13.53 6.18 7.17
N ARG A 37 -12.20 6.33 7.20
CA ARG A 37 -11.51 6.95 8.34
C ARG A 37 -11.99 8.40 8.54
N PRO A 38 -12.24 8.86 9.78
CA PRO A 38 -12.47 10.28 10.04
C PRO A 38 -11.31 11.14 9.54
N LEU A 39 -11.62 12.30 8.96
CA LEU A 39 -10.64 13.19 8.37
C LEU A 39 -10.50 14.47 9.20
N PRO A 40 -9.28 15.05 9.29
CA PRO A 40 -9.12 16.41 9.79
C PRO A 40 -9.98 17.40 8.98
N PRO A 41 -10.45 18.51 9.58
CA PRO A 41 -11.38 19.43 8.94
C PRO A 41 -10.86 20.09 7.67
N HIS A 42 -9.53 20.18 7.51
CA HIS A 42 -8.85 20.73 6.34
C HIS A 42 -8.54 19.68 5.26
N ILE A 43 -9.00 18.44 5.41
CA ILE A 43 -8.79 17.35 4.46
C ILE A 43 -10.16 16.83 4.00
N SER A 44 -10.41 16.89 2.69
CA SER A 44 -11.62 16.35 2.07
C SER A 44 -11.36 15.00 1.42
N ARG A 45 -12.44 14.22 1.24
CA ARG A 45 -12.44 12.95 0.51
C ARG A 45 -13.10 13.13 -0.84
N HIS A 46 -12.42 12.68 -1.88
CA HIS A 46 -12.94 12.61 -3.24
C HIS A 46 -12.89 11.17 -3.74
N PHE A 47 -13.78 10.84 -4.68
CA PHE A 47 -13.85 9.54 -5.32
C PHE A 47 -13.65 9.71 -6.83
N ILE A 48 -12.55 9.18 -7.34
CA ILE A 48 -12.17 9.31 -8.75
C ILE A 48 -12.42 7.98 -9.48
N PRO A 49 -12.77 7.98 -10.78
CA PRO A 49 -12.77 6.75 -11.57
C PRO A 49 -11.35 6.19 -11.68
N SER A 50 -11.21 4.86 -11.75
CA SER A 50 -9.95 4.30 -12.27
C SER A 50 -9.91 4.32 -13.79
N LEU A 51 -8.71 4.14 -14.35
CA LEU A 51 -8.55 3.90 -15.78
C LEU A 51 -9.33 2.66 -16.23
N SER A 52 -9.29 1.57 -15.46
CA SER A 52 -10.05 0.35 -15.79
C SER A 52 -11.57 0.60 -15.82
N SER A 53 -12.10 1.53 -15.01
CA SER A 53 -13.50 1.94 -15.06
C SER A 53 -13.79 2.87 -16.25
N ALA A 54 -12.91 3.84 -16.50
CA ALA A 54 -13.02 4.78 -17.62
C ALA A 54 -13.00 4.07 -18.98
N GLU A 55 -12.22 2.99 -19.09
CA GLU A 55 -12.11 2.14 -20.27
C GLU A 55 -13.20 1.05 -20.36
N GLY A 56 -14.13 1.00 -19.39
CA GLY A 56 -15.22 0.03 -19.36
C GLY A 56 -14.80 -1.41 -19.02
N ARG A 57 -13.55 -1.65 -18.61
CA ARG A 57 -13.06 -2.98 -18.15
C ARG A 57 -13.66 -3.38 -16.81
N LEU A 58 -14.01 -2.41 -15.97
CA LEU A 58 -14.69 -2.59 -14.69
C LEU A 58 -15.97 -1.74 -14.65
N GLY A 59 -16.92 -2.12 -13.80
CA GLY A 59 -18.19 -1.40 -13.65
C GLY A 59 -18.01 0.07 -13.23
N GLN A 60 -19.02 0.90 -13.49
CA GLN A 60 -19.01 2.34 -13.18
C GLN A 60 -18.92 2.64 -11.67
N ASP A 61 -19.25 1.66 -10.82
CA ASP A 61 -19.14 1.74 -9.36
C ASP A 61 -17.69 1.63 -8.85
N TYR A 62 -16.73 1.40 -9.76
CA TYR A 62 -15.31 1.37 -9.41
C TYR A 62 -14.79 2.79 -9.19
N ARG A 63 -14.57 3.13 -7.92
CA ARG A 63 -14.01 4.42 -7.50
C ARG A 63 -12.80 4.25 -6.60
N LEU A 64 -11.81 5.12 -6.76
CA LEU A 64 -10.64 5.23 -5.90
C LEU A 64 -10.80 6.42 -4.96
N GLU A 65 -10.45 6.24 -3.69
CA GLU A 65 -10.38 7.32 -2.71
C GLU A 65 -9.14 8.18 -2.97
N LEU A 66 -9.36 9.48 -3.12
CA LEU A 66 -8.35 10.51 -3.19
C LEU A 66 -8.63 11.51 -2.06
N LEU A 67 -7.70 11.61 -1.11
CA LEU A 67 -7.75 12.61 -0.05
C LEU A 67 -7.08 13.89 -0.55
N VAL A 68 -7.68 15.04 -0.26
CA VAL A 68 -7.22 16.35 -0.73
C VAL A 68 -7.07 17.28 0.46
N CYS A 69 -5.91 17.92 0.56
CA CYS A 69 -5.64 18.97 1.53
C CYS A 69 -5.14 20.20 0.77
N SER A 70 -6.03 21.16 0.55
CA SER A 70 -5.71 22.45 -0.05
C SER A 70 -4.68 23.21 0.78
N ALA A 71 -3.92 24.09 0.15
CA ALA A 71 -3.00 25.00 0.84
C ALA A 71 -3.77 26.03 1.69
N SER A 72 -3.14 26.55 2.75
CA SER A 72 -3.71 27.65 3.55
C SER A 72 -3.55 28.98 2.81
N ASN A 73 -2.44 29.13 2.10
CA ASN A 73 -2.13 30.28 1.25
C ASN A 73 -1.69 29.73 -0.11
N PRO A 74 -2.64 29.48 -1.03
CA PRO A 74 -2.33 28.84 -2.31
C PRO A 74 -1.47 29.74 -3.18
N ASP A 75 -0.33 29.21 -3.61
CA ASP A 75 0.51 29.82 -4.64
C ASP A 75 0.20 29.12 -5.96
N PRO A 76 -0.30 29.84 -6.98
CA PRO A 76 -0.60 29.25 -8.26
C PRO A 76 0.63 28.66 -8.95
N ASP A 77 1.87 28.89 -8.51
CA ASP A 77 3.09 28.29 -9.05
C ASP A 77 3.62 27.11 -8.23
N ALA A 78 3.05 26.83 -7.05
CA ALA A 78 3.45 25.68 -6.25
C ALA A 78 3.05 24.36 -6.92
N TYR A 79 3.96 23.39 -6.89
CA TYR A 79 3.67 22.05 -7.38
C TYR A 79 2.68 21.33 -6.45
N PRO A 80 1.71 20.55 -6.95
CA PRO A 80 0.92 19.66 -6.12
C PRO A 80 1.76 18.44 -5.70
N ILE A 81 1.48 17.85 -4.53
CA ILE A 81 2.13 16.60 -4.08
C ILE A 81 1.10 15.48 -4.09
N LEU A 82 1.44 14.34 -4.69
CA LEU A 82 0.65 13.10 -4.61
C LEU A 82 1.40 12.03 -3.81
N PHE A 83 0.83 11.68 -2.67
CA PHE A 83 1.32 10.64 -1.77
C PHE A 83 0.74 9.27 -2.12
N GLN A 84 1.62 8.28 -2.23
CA GLN A 84 1.29 6.88 -2.52
C GLN A 84 1.73 5.95 -1.37
N HIS A 85 0.77 5.23 -0.80
CA HIS A 85 1.03 4.23 0.24
C HIS A 85 1.67 2.94 -0.30
N GLY A 86 2.25 2.15 0.60
CA GLY A 86 2.76 0.81 0.31
C GLY A 86 1.76 -0.31 0.65
N VAL A 87 2.26 -1.54 0.67
CA VAL A 87 1.51 -2.76 1.01
C VAL A 87 0.82 -2.62 2.38
N PHE A 88 -0.45 -3.02 2.47
CA PHE A 88 -1.35 -2.83 3.62
C PHE A 88 -1.57 -1.38 4.07
N GLY A 89 -1.11 -0.40 3.28
CA GLY A 89 -1.33 1.03 3.54
C GLY A 89 -2.68 1.54 3.03
N HIS A 90 -2.89 2.84 3.05
CA HIS A 90 -4.00 3.52 2.39
C HIS A 90 -3.71 5.03 2.43
N ALA A 91 -4.50 5.86 1.74
CA ALA A 91 -4.28 7.32 1.69
C ALA A 91 -4.10 7.94 3.08
N SER A 92 -4.83 7.44 4.08
CA SER A 92 -4.88 8.06 5.40
C SER A 92 -3.58 7.95 6.22
N VAL A 93 -2.63 7.11 5.80
CA VAL A 93 -1.29 7.08 6.43
C VAL A 93 -0.54 8.39 6.26
N TRP A 94 -0.99 9.25 5.33
CA TRP A 94 -0.40 10.54 5.02
C TRP A 94 -1.10 11.73 5.71
N LEU A 95 -2.17 11.52 6.49
CA LEU A 95 -2.95 12.61 7.10
C LEU A 95 -2.07 13.54 7.96
N GLU A 96 -1.17 12.97 8.75
CA GLU A 96 -0.25 13.75 9.60
C GLU A 96 0.72 14.58 8.77
N TRP A 97 1.27 14.02 7.68
CA TRP A 97 2.16 14.73 6.76
C TRP A 97 1.45 15.84 5.99
N MET A 98 0.26 15.57 5.46
CA MET A 98 -0.57 16.58 4.78
C MET A 98 -0.91 17.73 5.74
N THR A 99 -1.28 17.42 6.98
CA THR A 99 -1.54 18.40 8.05
C THR A 99 -0.29 19.19 8.42
N CYS A 100 0.85 18.51 8.56
CA CYS A 100 2.13 19.14 8.89
C CYS A 100 2.57 20.12 7.80
N LEU A 101 2.51 19.71 6.52
CA LEU A 101 2.87 20.57 5.39
C LEU A 101 1.97 21.81 5.33
N ARG A 102 0.65 21.62 5.50
CA ARG A 102 -0.30 22.74 5.56
C ARG A 102 0.00 23.69 6.72
N ALA A 103 0.32 23.15 7.91
CA ALA A 103 0.65 23.95 9.10
C ALA A 103 1.98 24.72 8.94
N HIS A 104 2.91 24.22 8.12
CA HIS A 104 4.17 24.87 7.80
C HIS A 104 4.08 25.75 6.54
N ASN A 105 2.87 26.19 6.16
CA ASN A 105 2.62 27.10 5.05
C ASN A 105 3.15 26.59 3.70
N TYR A 106 3.09 25.27 3.47
CA TYR A 106 3.26 24.76 2.12
C TYR A 106 2.15 25.31 1.21
N SER A 107 2.56 26.00 0.13
CA SER A 107 1.63 26.74 -0.74
C SER A 107 0.95 25.89 -1.82
N GLY A 108 1.30 24.61 -1.95
CA GLY A 108 0.69 23.67 -2.89
C GLY A 108 -0.40 22.80 -2.26
N THR A 109 -1.28 22.24 -3.08
CA THR A 109 -2.24 21.22 -2.65
C THR A 109 -1.54 19.88 -2.45
N THR A 110 -1.89 19.17 -1.38
CA THR A 110 -1.42 17.80 -1.17
C THR A 110 -2.56 16.81 -1.38
N TYR A 111 -2.22 15.66 -1.93
CA TYR A 111 -3.11 14.59 -2.34
C TYR A 111 -2.61 13.26 -1.77
N ALA A 112 -3.52 12.36 -1.39
CA ALA A 112 -3.14 10.99 -1.04
C ALA A 112 -4.12 10.00 -1.66
N LEU A 113 -3.60 9.03 -2.40
CA LEU A 113 -4.41 8.04 -3.12
C LEU A 113 -4.47 6.73 -2.35
N SER A 114 -5.66 6.15 -2.24
CA SER A 114 -5.84 4.74 -1.87
C SER A 114 -5.99 3.91 -3.15
N LEU A 115 -5.17 2.88 -3.33
CA LEU A 115 -5.30 1.97 -4.46
C LEU A 115 -6.51 1.03 -4.26
N ARG A 116 -6.89 0.28 -5.29
CA ARG A 116 -7.92 -0.74 -5.15
C ARG A 116 -7.64 -1.70 -4.01
N GLY A 117 -8.69 -2.02 -3.29
CA GLY A 117 -8.67 -2.84 -2.08
C GLY A 117 -8.04 -2.19 -0.85
N HIS A 118 -7.70 -0.90 -0.91
CA HIS A 118 -7.13 -0.15 0.21
C HIS A 118 -8.03 1.03 0.59
N GLY A 119 -8.01 1.41 1.87
CA GLY A 119 -8.74 2.57 2.38
C GLY A 119 -10.24 2.53 2.05
N ALA A 120 -10.76 3.64 1.52
CA ALA A 120 -12.13 3.72 1.04
C ALA A 120 -12.28 3.44 -0.47
N SER A 121 -11.23 3.01 -1.16
CA SER A 121 -11.31 2.63 -2.57
C SER A 121 -12.11 1.35 -2.78
N TRP A 122 -12.54 1.15 -4.02
CA TRP A 122 -13.21 -0.07 -4.45
C TRP A 122 -12.40 -1.31 -4.09
N LEU A 123 -13.09 -2.35 -3.59
CA LEU A 123 -12.51 -3.61 -3.14
C LEU A 123 -13.13 -4.77 -3.95
N PRO A 124 -12.32 -5.68 -4.52
CA PRO A 124 -12.83 -6.92 -5.12
C PRO A 124 -13.73 -7.70 -4.17
N SER A 125 -14.81 -8.28 -4.69
CA SER A 125 -15.81 -8.99 -3.88
C SER A 125 -15.31 -10.31 -3.28
N SER A 126 -14.23 -10.90 -3.82
CA SER A 126 -13.69 -12.18 -3.38
C SER A 126 -12.24 -12.07 -2.91
N TRP A 127 -11.89 -12.85 -1.88
CA TRP A 127 -10.53 -12.97 -1.37
C TRP A 127 -9.55 -13.40 -2.46
N PHE A 128 -9.89 -14.45 -3.21
CA PHE A 128 -9.07 -14.91 -4.35
C PHE A 128 -8.93 -13.83 -5.43
N GLY A 129 -9.99 -13.07 -5.69
CA GLY A 129 -9.96 -11.96 -6.65
C GLY A 129 -9.01 -10.85 -6.23
N MET A 130 -8.98 -10.49 -4.94
CA MET A 130 -8.01 -9.53 -4.42
C MET A 130 -6.59 -10.11 -4.43
N VAL A 131 -6.37 -11.26 -3.78
CA VAL A 131 -5.03 -11.81 -3.54
C VAL A 131 -4.34 -12.25 -4.84
N TRP A 132 -5.09 -12.84 -5.77
CA TRP A 132 -4.55 -13.45 -6.99
C TRP A 132 -5.09 -12.86 -8.29
N GLY A 133 -6.23 -12.16 -8.26
CA GLY A 133 -6.80 -11.54 -9.46
C GLY A 133 -6.18 -10.18 -9.79
N VAL A 134 -5.98 -9.34 -8.78
CA VAL A 134 -5.37 -8.01 -8.94
C VAL A 134 -3.89 -8.13 -9.26
N THR A 135 -3.45 -7.45 -10.31
CA THR A 135 -2.07 -7.47 -10.81
C THR A 135 -1.28 -6.24 -10.38
N HIS A 136 0.01 -6.22 -10.67
CA HIS A 136 0.82 -5.02 -10.52
C HIS A 136 0.40 -3.91 -11.50
N GLN A 137 0.04 -4.27 -12.74
CA GLN A 137 -0.44 -3.30 -13.73
C GLN A 137 -1.72 -2.61 -13.28
N ASP A 138 -2.63 -3.36 -12.66
CA ASP A 138 -3.84 -2.81 -12.04
C ASP A 138 -3.53 -1.70 -11.00
N MET A 139 -2.47 -1.87 -10.22
CA MET A 139 -2.01 -0.84 -9.27
C MET A 139 -1.37 0.36 -9.96
N CYS A 140 -0.64 0.14 -11.06
CA CYS A 140 -0.12 1.22 -11.91
C CYS A 140 -1.27 2.02 -12.55
N ASP A 141 -2.29 1.34 -13.07
CA ASP A 141 -3.47 1.96 -13.68
C ASP A 141 -4.22 2.84 -12.67
N ASP A 142 -4.32 2.39 -11.41
CA ASP A 142 -4.91 3.18 -10.33
C ASP A 142 -4.06 4.41 -9.99
N LEU A 143 -2.72 4.27 -9.92
CA LEU A 143 -1.82 5.40 -9.69
C LEU A 143 -1.92 6.44 -10.83
N LEU A 144 -1.95 5.98 -12.09
CA LEU A 144 -2.13 6.85 -13.25
C LEU A 144 -3.48 7.57 -13.21
N ALA A 145 -4.55 6.90 -12.77
CA ALA A 145 -5.84 7.57 -12.54
C ALA A 145 -5.73 8.69 -11.49
N GLY A 146 -4.99 8.46 -10.40
CA GLY A 146 -4.68 9.48 -9.40
C GLY A 146 -3.90 10.66 -9.97
N ILE A 147 -2.85 10.41 -10.75
CA ILE A 147 -2.06 11.45 -11.41
C ILE A 147 -2.93 12.30 -12.35
N ASN A 148 -3.78 11.65 -13.15
CA ASN A 148 -4.68 12.33 -14.07
C ASN A 148 -5.74 13.15 -13.34
N ALA A 149 -6.27 12.65 -12.22
CA ALA A 149 -7.19 13.41 -11.38
C ALA A 149 -6.52 14.66 -10.79
N VAL A 150 -5.29 14.54 -10.30
CA VAL A 150 -4.52 15.70 -9.80
C VAL A 150 -4.27 16.70 -10.92
N ARG A 151 -3.84 16.25 -12.11
CA ARG A 151 -3.69 17.13 -13.27
C ARG A 151 -5.01 17.85 -13.61
N ALA A 152 -6.14 17.16 -13.56
CA ALA A 152 -7.44 17.78 -13.82
C ALA A 152 -7.81 18.84 -12.77
N PHE A 153 -7.50 18.59 -11.49
CA PHE A 153 -7.75 19.55 -10.40
C PHE A 153 -6.78 20.74 -10.42
N GLU A 154 -5.57 20.53 -10.94
CA GLU A 154 -4.45 21.49 -10.90
C GLU A 154 -4.16 22.10 -12.28
N SER A 155 -5.19 22.25 -13.12
CA SER A 155 -5.12 22.90 -14.45
C SER A 155 -4.00 22.35 -15.35
N GLY A 156 -3.83 21.04 -15.36
CA GLY A 156 -2.84 20.31 -16.16
C GLY A 156 -1.49 20.12 -15.49
N ARG A 157 -1.25 20.69 -14.29
CA ARG A 157 0.05 20.60 -13.63
C ARG A 157 0.35 19.18 -13.13
N PRO A 158 1.53 18.61 -13.42
CA PRO A 158 1.91 17.31 -12.89
C PRO A 158 2.27 17.41 -11.39
N PRO A 159 1.89 16.41 -10.58
CA PRO A 159 2.30 16.35 -9.18
C PRO A 159 3.73 15.86 -8.98
N VAL A 160 4.34 16.32 -7.89
CA VAL A 160 5.48 15.66 -7.27
C VAL A 160 4.99 14.39 -6.60
N LEU A 161 5.56 13.24 -6.98
CA LEU A 161 5.17 11.95 -6.44
C LEU A 161 6.02 11.59 -5.21
N VAL A 162 5.36 11.20 -4.13
CA VAL A 162 6.01 10.71 -2.90
C VAL A 162 5.44 9.33 -2.57
N GLY A 163 6.30 8.31 -2.57
CA GLY A 163 5.87 6.94 -2.33
C GLY A 163 6.58 6.32 -1.13
N HIS A 164 5.83 5.58 -0.31
CA HIS A 164 6.37 4.80 0.80
C HIS A 164 6.41 3.30 0.47
N SER A 165 7.51 2.62 0.80
CA SER A 165 7.67 1.17 0.61
C SER A 165 7.34 0.75 -0.83
N ALA A 166 6.44 -0.21 -1.04
CA ALA A 166 5.98 -0.62 -2.37
C ALA A 166 5.34 0.53 -3.18
N GLY A 167 4.81 1.56 -2.53
CA GLY A 167 4.34 2.79 -3.18
C GLY A 167 5.48 3.61 -3.77
N GLY A 168 6.65 3.61 -3.12
CA GLY A 168 7.89 4.20 -3.66
C GLY A 168 8.31 3.54 -4.98
N GLU A 169 8.07 2.24 -5.09
CA GLU A 169 8.36 1.50 -6.32
C GLU A 169 7.34 1.76 -7.43
N LEU A 170 6.08 2.02 -7.08
CA LEU A 170 5.05 2.40 -8.05
C LEU A 170 5.31 3.79 -8.65
N VAL A 171 5.71 4.76 -7.82
CA VAL A 171 5.95 6.14 -8.27
C VAL A 171 7.30 6.33 -8.96
N HIS A 172 8.23 5.38 -8.83
CA HIS A 172 9.54 5.45 -9.46
C HIS A 172 9.61 4.51 -10.68
N PRO A 173 9.45 5.03 -11.91
CA PRO A 173 9.68 4.22 -13.11
C PRO A 173 11.15 3.78 -13.13
N ARG A 174 11.38 2.46 -13.04
CA ARG A 174 12.71 1.84 -12.90
C ARG A 174 13.52 1.88 -14.21
N THR A 175 13.87 3.07 -14.70
CA THR A 175 14.68 3.23 -15.92
C THR A 175 16.18 3.12 -15.69
N ASP A 176 16.70 3.22 -14.46
CA ASP A 176 18.15 3.19 -14.21
C ASP A 176 18.65 2.05 -13.32
N ARG A 177 19.55 1.24 -13.90
CA ARG A 177 20.26 0.11 -13.27
C ARG A 177 21.03 0.51 -11.99
N LYS A 178 21.45 1.78 -11.87
CA LYS A 178 22.40 2.27 -10.86
C LYS A 178 21.84 2.49 -9.44
N TYR A 179 20.57 2.81 -9.28
CA TYR A 179 19.98 3.07 -7.94
C TYR A 179 19.41 1.82 -7.25
N SER A 180 19.41 0.68 -7.93
CA SER A 180 18.80 -0.57 -7.47
C SER A 180 19.62 -1.38 -6.45
N SER A 181 20.84 -0.96 -6.13
CA SER A 181 21.79 -1.68 -5.26
C SER A 181 21.64 -1.33 -3.78
N LEU A 182 20.95 -0.25 -3.43
CA LEU A 182 20.70 0.12 -2.04
C LEU A 182 19.49 -0.64 -1.49
N ARG A 183 19.81 -1.79 -0.88
CA ARG A 183 19.05 -2.48 0.18
C ARG A 183 17.74 -3.15 -0.24
N ARG A 184 17.85 -4.25 -0.99
CA ARG A 184 16.82 -5.29 -1.05
C ARG A 184 17.31 -6.57 -0.38
N ARG A 185 17.27 -6.63 0.96
CA ARG A 185 16.99 -7.94 1.56
C ARG A 185 15.54 -8.26 1.20
N PRO A 186 15.21 -9.43 0.66
CA PRO A 186 13.83 -9.83 0.43
C PRO A 186 13.04 -9.51 1.70
N ILE A 187 11.90 -8.83 1.59
CA ILE A 187 11.02 -8.54 2.73
C ILE A 187 10.76 -9.80 3.57
N PHE A 188 10.68 -10.95 2.89
CA PHE A 188 10.57 -12.28 3.46
C PHE A 188 11.78 -12.72 4.30
N ASP A 189 13.01 -12.35 3.93
CA ASP A 189 14.21 -12.66 4.71
C ASP A 189 14.24 -11.86 6.01
N ASN A 190 13.82 -10.59 5.95
CA ASN A 190 13.69 -9.77 7.15
C ASN A 190 12.59 -10.31 8.06
N TRP A 191 11.45 -10.71 7.48
CA TRP A 191 10.36 -11.34 8.22
C TRP A 191 10.79 -12.67 8.86
N ALA A 192 11.48 -13.55 8.13
CA ALA A 192 11.98 -14.81 8.67
C ALA A 192 13.03 -14.63 9.77
N ARG A 193 13.79 -13.53 9.77
CA ARG A 193 14.71 -13.19 10.87
C ARG A 193 13.99 -12.66 12.10
N MET A 194 12.94 -11.86 11.91
CA MET A 194 12.13 -11.34 13.02
C MET A 194 11.22 -12.41 13.62
N ASP A 195 10.84 -13.39 12.81
CA ASP A 195 9.93 -14.46 13.16
C ASP A 195 10.39 -15.77 12.50
N PRO A 196 11.22 -16.57 13.18
CA PRO A 196 11.72 -17.84 12.65
C PRO A 196 10.63 -18.86 12.31
N LEU A 197 9.43 -18.68 12.88
CA LEU A 197 8.29 -19.57 12.71
C LEU A 197 7.28 -19.04 11.67
N VAL A 198 7.65 -17.98 10.94
CA VAL A 198 6.82 -17.35 9.90
C VAL A 198 6.32 -18.34 8.85
N ASN A 199 7.17 -19.29 8.43
CA ASN A 199 6.79 -20.28 7.41
C ASN A 199 5.75 -21.28 7.94
N LEU A 200 5.91 -21.71 9.19
CA LEU A 200 4.92 -22.56 9.86
C LEU A 200 3.59 -21.81 9.99
N ARG A 201 3.64 -20.54 10.41
CA ARG A 201 2.43 -19.70 10.51
C ARG A 201 1.76 -19.54 9.16
N LEU A 202 2.51 -19.20 8.11
CA LEU A 202 1.98 -19.06 6.74
C LEU A 202 1.22 -20.31 6.30
N VAL A 203 1.75 -21.51 6.55
CA VAL A 203 1.05 -22.77 6.25
C VAL A 203 -0.23 -22.91 7.08
N LEU A 204 -0.16 -22.68 8.39
CA LEU A 204 -1.32 -22.78 9.29
C LEU A 204 -2.39 -21.71 9.02
N HIS A 205 -1.98 -20.58 8.46
CA HIS A 205 -2.83 -19.48 8.02
C HIS A 205 -3.27 -19.62 6.56
N ALA A 206 -3.12 -20.81 5.95
CA ALA A 206 -3.51 -21.09 4.56
C ALA A 206 -2.94 -20.09 3.53
N LEU A 207 -1.68 -19.69 3.73
CA LEU A 207 -0.93 -18.73 2.92
C LEU A 207 -1.57 -17.33 2.87
N HIS A 208 -2.32 -16.95 3.91
CA HIS A 208 -2.96 -15.65 3.95
C HIS A 208 -1.92 -14.50 3.94
N PRO A 209 -2.11 -13.45 3.12
CA PRO A 209 -1.11 -12.39 2.96
C PRO A 209 -0.82 -11.62 4.26
N LYS A 210 -1.81 -11.54 5.16
CA LYS A 210 -1.73 -10.87 6.45
C LYS A 210 -1.09 -11.72 7.56
N SER A 211 -0.66 -12.96 7.29
CA SER A 211 -0.14 -13.88 8.33
C SER A 211 0.96 -13.26 9.20
N ASN A 212 1.81 -12.43 8.57
CA ASN A 212 2.99 -11.82 9.21
C ASN A 212 2.69 -10.53 9.96
N ILE A 213 1.44 -10.07 9.91
CA ILE A 213 0.92 -8.87 10.56
C ILE A 213 -0.51 -9.12 11.08
N SER A 214 -0.79 -10.37 11.47
CA SER A 214 -2.13 -10.85 11.86
C SER A 214 -2.52 -10.45 13.28
N THR A 215 -1.56 -9.99 14.08
CA THR A 215 -1.75 -9.44 15.42
C THR A 215 -1.10 -8.05 15.52
N PRO A 216 -1.55 -7.19 16.44
CA PRO A 216 -0.90 -5.90 16.70
C PRO A 216 0.58 -6.05 17.03
N GLU A 217 0.99 -7.10 17.74
CA GLU A 217 2.38 -7.38 18.08
C GLU A 217 3.22 -7.69 16.84
N LEU A 218 2.71 -8.53 15.93
CA LEU A 218 3.37 -8.84 14.67
C LEU A 218 3.43 -7.62 13.76
N MET A 219 2.34 -6.86 13.69
CA MET A 219 2.29 -5.61 12.94
C MET A 219 3.29 -4.59 13.48
N ARG A 220 3.41 -4.45 14.80
CA ARG A 220 4.40 -3.60 15.46
C ARG A 220 5.81 -4.03 15.08
N LYS A 221 6.13 -5.32 15.18
CA LYS A 221 7.45 -5.86 14.78
C LYS A 221 7.76 -5.61 13.30
N ALA A 222 6.75 -5.70 12.43
CA ALA A 222 6.94 -5.60 10.99
C ALA A 222 7.03 -4.16 10.46
N TYR A 223 6.26 -3.22 11.03
CA TYR A 223 6.09 -1.87 10.47
C TYR A 223 6.51 -0.74 11.40
N PHE A 224 6.66 -0.99 12.70
CA PHE A 224 6.83 0.05 13.70
C PHE A 224 8.09 -0.18 14.54
N GLY A 225 8.49 0.86 15.28
CA GLY A 225 9.54 0.74 16.29
C GLY A 225 9.04 0.00 17.53
N LEU A 226 9.97 -0.50 18.35
CA LEU A 226 9.61 -1.11 19.64
C LEU A 226 8.97 -0.11 20.60
N ASP A 227 9.27 1.18 20.43
CA ASP A 227 8.76 2.28 21.25
C ASP A 227 7.33 2.71 20.88
N THR A 228 6.78 2.19 19.77
CA THR A 228 5.39 2.47 19.38
C THR A 228 4.43 1.72 20.30
N LYS A 229 3.45 2.45 20.85
CA LYS A 229 2.43 1.87 21.73
C LYS A 229 1.55 0.91 20.92
N LEU A 230 1.13 -0.20 21.54
CA LEU A 230 0.27 -1.18 20.87
C LEU A 230 -1.08 -0.59 20.47
N GLU A 231 -1.63 0.33 21.27
CA GLU A 231 -2.87 1.04 20.99
C GLU A 231 -2.82 1.78 19.63
N ASP A 232 -1.70 2.42 19.31
CA ASP A 232 -1.50 3.11 18.03
C ASP A 232 -1.43 2.11 16.86
N VAL A 233 -0.84 0.94 17.10
CA VAL A 233 -0.72 -0.13 16.11
C VAL A 233 -2.07 -0.82 15.88
N GLU A 234 -2.86 -1.01 16.93
CA GLU A 234 -4.24 -1.50 16.84
C GLU A 234 -5.12 -0.54 16.05
N GLU A 235 -4.98 0.77 16.32
CA GLU A 235 -5.69 1.80 15.57
C GLU A 235 -5.28 1.78 14.09
N PHE A 236 -3.98 1.67 13.77
CA PHE A 236 -3.52 1.50 12.40
C PHE A 236 -4.11 0.22 11.75
N GLY A 237 -4.05 -0.91 12.46
CA GLY A 237 -4.51 -2.22 12.00
C GLY A 237 -6.02 -2.28 11.74
N ARG A 238 -6.82 -1.46 12.44
CA ARG A 238 -8.26 -1.29 12.21
C ARG A 238 -8.57 -0.77 10.80
N TRP A 239 -7.73 0.12 10.30
CA TRP A 239 -7.88 0.78 9.00
C TRP A 239 -7.13 0.10 7.86
N ALA A 240 -6.10 -0.71 8.19
CA ALA A 240 -5.40 -1.54 7.22
C ALA A 240 -6.37 -2.45 6.44
N PRO A 241 -6.10 -2.75 5.16
CA PRO A 241 -6.95 -3.64 4.38
C PRO A 241 -6.91 -5.06 4.97
N ASP A 242 -7.99 -5.80 4.75
CA ASP A 242 -8.08 -7.16 5.25
C ASP A 242 -7.19 -8.11 4.43
N TYR A 243 -7.01 -7.81 3.12
CA TYR A 243 -6.24 -8.58 2.15
C TYR A 243 -5.33 -7.67 1.34
N GLU A 244 -4.25 -8.25 0.81
CA GLU A 244 -3.34 -7.59 -0.11
C GLU A 244 -3.30 -8.35 -1.44
N ALA A 245 -3.15 -7.61 -2.54
CA ALA A 245 -2.93 -8.17 -3.86
C ALA A 245 -1.50 -8.68 -3.96
N MET A 246 -1.27 -9.96 -3.65
CA MET A 246 0.09 -10.50 -3.50
C MET A 246 0.92 -10.45 -4.78
N ARG A 247 0.28 -10.35 -5.96
CA ARG A 247 1.00 -10.12 -7.23
C ARG A 247 1.72 -8.77 -7.26
N TRP A 248 1.28 -7.76 -6.51
CA TRP A 248 1.95 -6.48 -6.37
C TRP A 248 3.33 -6.63 -5.69
N PRO A 249 3.45 -7.10 -4.43
CA PRO A 249 4.76 -7.31 -3.81
C PRO A 249 5.56 -8.45 -4.46
N PHE A 250 4.95 -9.43 -5.13
CA PHE A 250 5.72 -10.42 -5.86
C PHE A 250 6.33 -9.88 -7.15
N ALA A 251 5.67 -8.96 -7.87
CA ALA A 251 6.25 -8.27 -9.01
C ALA A 251 7.50 -7.45 -8.62
N THR A 252 7.58 -7.01 -7.36
CA THR A 252 8.75 -6.29 -6.86
C THR A 252 9.94 -7.20 -6.56
N LEU A 253 9.73 -8.50 -6.34
CA LEU A 253 10.79 -9.48 -6.09
C LEU A 253 11.57 -9.88 -7.35
N GLY A 254 11.07 -9.57 -8.55
CA GLY A 254 11.67 -9.92 -9.86
C GLY A 254 11.49 -11.40 -10.24
N ARG A 255 11.66 -11.73 -11.54
CA ARG A 255 11.63 -13.13 -12.04
C ARG A 255 13.04 -13.69 -12.13
N LYS A 256 13.34 -14.86 -11.56
CA LYS A 256 14.57 -15.58 -11.94
C LYS A 256 14.39 -16.14 -13.35
N ASP A 257 15.31 -15.87 -14.27
CA ASP A 257 15.39 -16.57 -15.55
C ASP A 257 15.93 -18.00 -15.36
N GLY A 258 15.93 -18.79 -16.43
CA GLY A 258 16.42 -20.18 -16.42
C GLY A 258 17.90 -20.36 -16.03
N THR A 259 18.62 -19.26 -15.77
CA THR A 259 20.01 -19.27 -15.26
C THR A 259 20.09 -18.93 -13.77
N GLY A 260 18.95 -18.71 -13.10
CA GLY A 260 18.87 -18.31 -11.70
C GLY A 260 19.05 -16.81 -11.46
N VAL A 261 19.17 -16.01 -12.52
CA VAL A 261 19.39 -14.56 -12.47
C VAL A 261 18.05 -13.82 -12.47
N LEU A 262 17.87 -12.91 -11.52
CA LEU A 262 16.67 -12.10 -11.38
C LEU A 262 16.53 -11.06 -12.52
N ARG A 263 15.75 -11.39 -13.56
CA ARG A 263 15.24 -10.45 -14.57
C ARG A 263 14.06 -9.64 -14.04
N ARG A 264 14.13 -8.33 -14.28
CA ARG A 264 13.22 -7.28 -13.77
C ARG A 264 12.09 -7.05 -14.77
N THR A 265 10.90 -6.69 -14.29
CA THR A 265 9.88 -6.04 -15.15
C THR A 265 10.46 -4.71 -15.62
N GLU A 266 10.51 -4.50 -16.93
CA GLU A 266 11.14 -3.31 -17.49
C GLU A 266 10.21 -2.10 -17.39
N ALA A 267 10.77 -0.92 -17.13
CA ALA A 267 10.01 0.32 -17.08
C ALA A 267 9.35 0.68 -18.44
N ALA A 268 9.83 0.09 -19.54
CA ALA A 268 9.26 0.24 -20.87
C ALA A 268 7.76 -0.16 -20.96
N ASP A 269 7.27 -0.99 -20.02
CA ASP A 269 5.86 -1.40 -19.97
C ASP A 269 4.95 -0.41 -19.22
N VAL A 270 5.51 0.58 -18.51
CA VAL A 270 4.78 1.56 -17.66
C VAL A 270 4.92 3.00 -18.16
N VAL A 271 6.05 3.31 -18.81
CA VAL A 271 6.46 4.66 -19.21
C VAL A 271 5.69 5.30 -20.38
N PRO A 272 5.08 4.58 -21.36
CA PRO A 272 4.45 5.26 -22.50
C PRO A 272 3.34 6.24 -22.11
N ASN A 273 2.70 6.05 -20.95
CA ASN A 273 1.60 6.91 -20.48
C ASN A 273 2.02 8.07 -19.56
N ILE A 274 3.31 8.18 -19.21
CA ILE A 274 3.81 9.24 -18.31
C ILE A 274 4.58 10.31 -19.09
N THR A 275 5.22 9.94 -20.20
CA THR A 275 6.10 10.81 -21.00
C THR A 275 5.53 11.19 -22.36
N ASP A 276 4.27 10.88 -22.66
CA ASP A 276 3.62 11.41 -23.87
C ASP A 276 3.30 12.89 -23.66
N ASP A 277 4.36 13.69 -23.63
CA ASP A 277 4.32 15.10 -23.98
C ASP A 277 3.92 15.15 -25.45
N GLY A 278 2.61 15.20 -25.69
CA GLY A 278 2.07 15.55 -26.99
C GLY A 278 2.70 16.85 -27.47
N GLY A 279 3.66 16.71 -28.39
CA GLY A 279 4.17 17.77 -29.24
C GLY A 279 5.10 18.79 -28.58
N ARG A 280 6.41 18.56 -28.71
CA ARG A 280 7.31 19.49 -29.41
C ARG A 280 8.29 18.73 -30.29
#